data_AF-A0A9P5MDH3-F1
#
_entry.id   AF-A0A9P5MDH3-F1
#
_cell.length_a   1.000
_cell.length_b   1.000
_cell.length_c   1.000
_cell.angle_alpha   90.00
_cell.angle_beta   90.00
_cell.angle_gamma   90.00
#
_symmetry.space_group_name_H-M   'P 1'
#
loop_
_entity.id
_entity.type
_entity.pdbx_description
1 polymer ?
#
loop_
_entity_poly.entity_id
_entity_poly.type
_entity_poly.pdbx_seq_one_letter_code
_entity_poly.pdbx_strand_id
1 'polypeptide(L)'
;MLRGKKRSAYAHHRALAPPPHFDINDDVWPPTRQQEAMEKRHRVVIDIEPTGIVVYGDLAGVNKASRELFGMFKEFDKRNQKQSFQVSPRAARRIGLRAIWRRLRDETKTRIFIRQETATVTIWGPKALLPDACHCIMTFARTVDAEKQTHYVVPRSKDLRSLLTIQLPRLIAKAGGPEDEEEARQMFTISDDGHETTKGDEMIVRLWLPPDITSRLTEGLRETVGYPHKVEGNP
;
A
#
# COMPACT_ATOMS: atom_id res chain seq x y z
N MET A 1 -19.57 -56.33 -33.47
CA MET A 1 -19.66 -55.83 -32.09
C MET A 1 -18.47 -54.92 -31.80
N LEU A 2 -18.63 -53.59 -31.92
CA LEU A 2 -17.56 -52.62 -31.70
C LEU A 2 -17.83 -51.86 -30.39
N ARG A 3 -17.05 -52.14 -29.34
CA ARG A 3 -17.04 -51.39 -28.09
C ARG A 3 -16.38 -50.03 -28.33
N GLY A 4 -17.20 -48.98 -28.47
CA GLY A 4 -16.74 -47.59 -28.47
C GLY A 4 -16.23 -47.18 -27.09
N LYS A 5 -14.92 -47.05 -26.94
CA LYS A 5 -14.29 -46.40 -25.78
C LYS A 5 -14.64 -44.90 -25.81
N LYS A 6 -15.50 -44.44 -24.90
CA LYS A 6 -15.66 -43.01 -24.60
C LYS A 6 -14.36 -42.51 -23.97
N ARG A 7 -13.54 -41.79 -24.76
CA ARG A 7 -12.40 -41.03 -24.22
C ARG A 7 -12.95 -39.77 -23.53
N SER A 8 -12.62 -39.64 -22.25
CA SER A 8 -12.90 -38.49 -21.41
C SER A 8 -12.35 -37.20 -22.04
N ALA A 9 -13.22 -36.21 -22.26
CA ALA A 9 -12.90 -34.91 -22.85
C ALA A 9 -12.48 -33.89 -21.78
N TYR A 10 -11.59 -34.27 -20.85
CA TYR A 10 -11.04 -33.39 -19.82
C TYR A 10 -9.51 -33.43 -19.79
N ALA A 11 -8.87 -33.36 -20.96
CA ALA A 11 -7.42 -33.32 -21.07
C ALA A 11 -6.96 -32.10 -21.90
N HIS A 12 -7.37 -30.90 -21.48
CA HIS A 12 -6.73 -29.65 -21.89
C HIS A 12 -6.69 -28.68 -20.70
N HIS A 13 -6.00 -29.06 -19.63
CA HIS A 13 -5.45 -28.06 -18.71
C HIS A 13 -4.31 -27.35 -19.44
N ARG A 14 -4.68 -26.34 -20.24
CA ARG A 14 -3.76 -25.26 -20.61
C ARG A 14 -3.25 -24.72 -19.28
N ALA A 15 -1.93 -24.68 -19.09
CA ALA A 15 -1.29 -24.01 -17.97
C ALA A 15 -1.70 -22.53 -18.04
N LEU A 16 -2.85 -22.21 -17.44
CA LEU A 16 -3.24 -20.85 -17.15
C LEU A 16 -2.14 -20.35 -16.22
N ALA A 17 -1.50 -19.25 -16.61
CA ALA A 17 -0.64 -18.50 -15.70
C ALA A 17 -1.35 -18.42 -14.34
N PRO A 18 -0.63 -18.60 -13.21
CA PRO A 18 -1.26 -18.51 -11.90
C PRO A 18 -2.09 -17.23 -11.88
N PRO A 19 -3.38 -17.30 -11.50
CA PRO A 19 -4.19 -16.10 -11.43
C PRO A 19 -3.44 -15.09 -10.56
N PRO A 20 -3.44 -13.80 -10.92
CA PRO A 20 -2.74 -12.78 -10.15
C PRO A 20 -3.15 -12.94 -8.69
N HIS A 21 -2.17 -13.10 -7.80
CA HIS A 21 -2.40 -13.15 -6.36
C HIS A 21 -3.22 -11.91 -6.00
N PHE A 22 -4.52 -12.13 -5.76
CA PHE A 22 -5.32 -11.17 -5.04
C PHE A 22 -5.03 -11.47 -3.59
N ASP A 23 -4.24 -10.61 -2.93
CA ASP A 23 -4.37 -10.48 -1.48
C ASP A 23 -5.78 -9.97 -1.23
N ILE A 24 -6.73 -10.89 -1.08
CA ILE A 24 -8.05 -10.62 -0.52
C ILE A 24 -7.80 -10.39 0.98
N ASN A 25 -7.20 -9.25 1.32
CA ASN A 25 -7.06 -8.82 2.70
C ASN A 25 -8.48 -8.60 3.26
N ASP A 26 -8.87 -9.47 4.20
CA ASP A 26 -9.91 -9.49 5.26
C ASP A 26 -11.27 -8.79 5.10
N ASP A 27 -11.43 -7.84 4.20
CA ASP A 27 -12.52 -6.87 4.24
C ASP A 27 -13.56 -7.06 3.13
N VAL A 28 -13.42 -8.06 2.25
CA VAL A 28 -14.49 -8.39 1.28
C VAL A 28 -15.69 -9.04 1.97
N TRP A 29 -15.52 -9.45 3.23
CA TRP A 29 -16.48 -10.27 3.95
C TRP A 29 -17.65 -9.47 4.57
N PRO A 30 -18.88 -10.01 4.62
CA PRO A 30 -19.90 -9.45 5.48
C PRO A 30 -19.42 -9.40 6.94
N PRO A 31 -19.89 -8.43 7.74
CA PRO A 31 -19.52 -8.33 9.15
C PRO A 31 -19.74 -9.67 9.85
N THR A 32 -18.86 -10.05 10.78
CA THR A 32 -18.80 -11.37 11.45
C THR A 32 -20.16 -11.86 11.96
N ARG A 33 -21.00 -10.94 12.46
CA ARG A 33 -22.38 -11.24 12.90
C ARG A 33 -23.29 -11.76 11.79
N GLN A 34 -23.12 -11.26 10.57
CA GLN A 34 -23.91 -11.66 9.41
C GLN A 34 -23.42 -13.00 8.84
N GLN A 35 -22.12 -13.28 8.92
CA GLN A 35 -21.57 -14.62 8.66
C GLN A 35 -22.13 -15.65 9.65
N GLU A 36 -22.01 -15.40 10.97
CA GLU A 36 -22.51 -16.31 12.01
C GLU A 36 -24.02 -16.59 11.86
N ALA A 37 -24.80 -15.56 11.53
CA ALA A 37 -26.23 -15.71 11.27
C ALA A 37 -26.54 -16.57 10.02
N MET A 38 -25.68 -16.51 9.00
CA MET A 38 -25.80 -17.30 7.78
C MET A 38 -25.38 -18.76 8.01
N GLU A 39 -24.25 -18.97 8.69
CA GLU A 39 -23.75 -20.27 9.12
C GLU A 39 -24.80 -21.02 9.94
N LYS A 40 -25.36 -20.37 10.95
CA LYS A 40 -26.42 -20.94 11.81
C LYS A 40 -27.70 -21.29 11.04
N ARG A 41 -28.12 -20.43 10.12
CA ARG A 41 -29.39 -20.58 9.38
C ARG A 41 -29.33 -21.67 8.33
N HIS A 42 -28.19 -21.81 7.64
CA HIS A 42 -28.01 -22.83 6.59
C HIS A 42 -27.28 -24.07 7.07
N ARG A 43 -26.85 -24.12 8.35
CA ARG A 43 -26.07 -25.21 8.94
C ARG A 43 -24.78 -25.49 8.15
N VAL A 44 -24.07 -24.41 7.82
CA VAL A 44 -22.79 -24.44 7.11
C VAL A 44 -21.71 -23.80 7.96
N VAL A 45 -20.46 -24.08 7.63
CA VAL A 45 -19.28 -23.33 8.09
C VAL A 45 -18.77 -22.56 6.89
N ILE A 46 -18.48 -21.27 7.06
CA ILE A 46 -17.92 -20.46 5.99
C ILE A 46 -16.52 -20.04 6.40
N ASP A 47 -15.55 -20.36 5.56
CA ASP A 47 -14.15 -20.04 5.78
C ASP A 47 -13.64 -19.10 4.68
N ILE A 48 -12.70 -18.24 5.06
CA ILE A 48 -12.09 -17.25 4.18
C ILE A 48 -10.65 -17.67 3.97
N GLU A 49 -10.39 -18.23 2.80
CA GLU A 49 -9.04 -18.55 2.38
C GLU A 49 -8.47 -17.40 1.54
N PRO A 50 -7.14 -17.24 1.45
CA PRO A 50 -6.51 -16.25 0.58
C PRO A 50 -6.93 -16.37 -0.90
N THR A 51 -7.35 -17.56 -1.32
CA THR A 51 -7.78 -17.88 -2.68
C THR A 51 -9.28 -17.65 -2.92
N GLY A 52 -10.07 -17.45 -1.86
CA GLY A 52 -11.51 -17.25 -1.96
C GLY A 52 -12.29 -17.73 -0.74
N ILE A 53 -13.61 -17.82 -0.90
CA ILE A 53 -14.54 -18.17 0.17
C ILE A 53 -14.92 -19.63 0.00
N VAL A 54 -14.74 -20.41 1.07
CA VAL A 54 -15.08 -21.83 1.09
C VAL A 54 -16.27 -22.04 2.02
N VAL A 55 -17.29 -22.78 1.54
CA VAL A 55 -18.50 -23.08 2.31
C VAL A 55 -18.59 -24.58 2.52
N TYR A 56 -18.47 -25.02 3.76
CA TYR A 56 -18.57 -26.42 4.16
C TYR A 56 -19.97 -26.72 4.72
N GLY A 57 -20.55 -27.86 4.33
CA GLY A 57 -21.84 -28.30 4.84
C GLY A 57 -22.49 -29.32 3.93
N ASP A 58 -23.77 -29.59 4.15
CA ASP A 58 -24.57 -30.41 3.24
C ASP A 58 -24.82 -29.67 1.91
N LEU A 59 -25.05 -30.42 0.82
CA LEU A 59 -25.21 -29.82 -0.51
C LEU A 59 -26.35 -28.78 -0.56
N ALA A 60 -27.42 -29.00 0.22
CA ALA A 60 -28.56 -28.10 0.27
C ALA A 60 -28.23 -26.78 0.99
N GLY A 61 -27.55 -26.84 2.14
CA GLY A 61 -27.09 -25.69 2.91
C GLY A 61 -26.01 -24.91 2.17
N VAL A 62 -25.01 -25.59 1.60
CA VAL A 62 -23.95 -24.98 0.79
C VAL A 62 -24.53 -24.20 -0.38
N ASN A 63 -25.48 -24.78 -1.12
CA ASN A 63 -26.12 -24.09 -2.24
C ASN A 63 -26.92 -22.85 -1.81
N LYS A 64 -27.62 -22.91 -0.67
CA LYS A 64 -28.40 -21.76 -0.15
C LYS A 64 -27.49 -20.65 0.36
N ALA A 65 -26.49 -20.99 1.17
CA ALA A 65 -25.50 -20.04 1.68
C ALA A 65 -24.71 -19.41 0.53
N SER A 66 -24.29 -20.19 -0.46
CA SER A 66 -23.59 -19.67 -1.64
C SER A 66 -24.44 -18.67 -2.42
N ARG A 67 -25.73 -18.95 -2.66
CA ARG A 67 -26.63 -18.00 -3.32
C ARG A 67 -26.83 -16.71 -2.52
N GLU A 68 -26.94 -16.81 -1.20
CA GLU A 68 -27.07 -15.64 -0.31
C GLU A 68 -25.78 -14.80 -0.34
N LEU A 69 -24.61 -15.44 -0.22
CA LEU A 69 -23.30 -14.79 -0.38
C LEU A 69 -23.19 -14.09 -1.73
N PHE A 70 -23.46 -14.78 -2.84
CA PHE A 70 -23.46 -14.19 -4.17
C PHE A 70 -24.46 -13.03 -4.31
N GLY A 71 -25.64 -13.13 -3.69
CA GLY A 71 -26.64 -12.07 -3.67
C GLY A 71 -26.14 -10.82 -2.93
N MET A 72 -25.53 -11.01 -1.77
CA MET A 72 -24.91 -9.94 -0.99
C MET A 72 -23.77 -9.28 -1.74
N PHE A 73 -22.90 -10.05 -2.39
CA PHE A 73 -21.86 -9.51 -3.25
C PHE A 73 -22.44 -8.73 -4.42
N LYS A 74 -23.46 -9.25 -5.09
CA LYS A 74 -24.10 -8.57 -6.22
C LYS A 74 -24.76 -7.26 -5.81
N GLU A 75 -25.40 -7.20 -4.64
CA GLU A 75 -25.97 -5.95 -4.14
C GLU A 75 -24.91 -4.95 -3.70
N PHE A 76 -23.86 -5.43 -3.03
CA PHE A 76 -22.71 -4.62 -2.66
C PHE A 76 -22.02 -4.05 -3.90
N ASP A 77 -21.80 -4.86 -4.92
CA ASP A 77 -21.13 -4.49 -6.16
C ASP A 77 -22.02 -3.60 -7.07
N LYS A 78 -23.35 -3.69 -6.95
CA LYS A 78 -24.27 -2.74 -7.60
C LYS A 78 -24.23 -1.34 -6.99
N ARG A 79 -23.98 -1.24 -5.67
CA ARG A 79 -23.95 0.04 -4.94
C ARG A 79 -22.57 0.69 -4.96
N ASN A 80 -21.54 -0.11 -5.19
CA ASN A 80 -20.17 0.34 -5.30
C ASN A 80 -19.74 0.43 -6.77
N GLN A 81 -18.81 1.33 -7.04
CA GLN A 81 -18.16 1.44 -8.33
C GLN A 81 -16.67 1.28 -8.14
N LYS A 82 -16.00 0.83 -9.20
CA LYS A 82 -14.55 0.68 -9.23
C LYS A 82 -13.97 1.71 -10.20
N GLN A 83 -12.94 2.41 -9.76
CA GLN A 83 -12.16 3.32 -10.58
C GLN A 83 -10.68 3.00 -10.43
N SER A 84 -9.96 2.92 -11.55
CA SER A 84 -8.54 2.61 -11.57
C SER A 84 -7.79 3.70 -12.33
N PHE A 85 -6.61 4.06 -11.86
CA PHE A 85 -5.74 5.03 -12.51
C PHE A 85 -4.26 4.69 -12.27
N GLN A 86 -3.40 5.22 -13.14
CA GLN A 86 -1.96 5.06 -13.06
C GLN A 86 -1.36 6.17 -12.21
N VAL A 87 -0.38 5.83 -11.39
CA VAL A 87 0.49 6.77 -10.67
C VAL A 87 1.96 6.45 -10.94
N SER A 88 2.89 7.27 -10.49
CA SER A 88 4.30 6.91 -10.58
C SER A 88 4.61 5.67 -9.71
N PRO A 89 5.60 4.83 -10.07
CA PRO A 89 6.02 3.70 -9.24
C PRO A 89 6.40 4.11 -7.80
N ARG A 90 6.92 5.33 -7.63
CA ARG A 90 7.26 5.89 -6.32
C ARG A 90 6.00 6.20 -5.51
N ALA A 91 5.04 6.90 -6.10
CA ALA A 91 3.75 7.16 -5.48
C ALA A 91 3.04 5.84 -5.13
N ALA A 92 3.03 4.85 -6.03
CA ALA A 92 2.43 3.53 -5.76
C ALA A 92 3.06 2.84 -4.54
N ARG A 93 4.40 2.84 -4.43
CA ARG A 93 5.10 2.32 -3.24
C ARG A 93 4.72 3.08 -1.97
N ARG A 94 4.64 4.41 -2.04
CA ARG A 94 4.31 5.27 -0.89
C ARG A 94 2.87 5.07 -0.42
N ILE A 95 1.91 4.99 -1.34
CA ILE A 95 0.50 4.71 -1.03
C ILE A 95 0.38 3.28 -0.46
N GLY A 96 1.19 2.34 -0.93
CA GLY A 96 1.21 0.95 -0.47
C GLY A 96 1.69 0.74 0.96
N LEU A 97 2.23 1.78 1.62
CA LEU A 97 2.64 1.70 3.01
C LEU A 97 1.44 1.55 3.92
N ARG A 98 1.52 0.63 4.89
CA ARG A 98 0.38 0.29 5.76
C ARG A 98 -0.24 1.51 6.45
N ALA A 99 0.60 2.42 6.97
CA ALA A 99 0.14 3.64 7.62
C ALA A 99 -0.61 4.58 6.65
N ILE A 100 -0.01 4.85 5.48
CA ILE A 100 -0.60 5.70 4.42
C ILE A 100 -1.90 5.11 3.90
N TRP A 101 -1.87 3.82 3.56
CA TRP A 101 -3.02 3.11 3.02
C TRP A 101 -4.20 3.15 4.00
N ARG A 102 -3.95 2.89 5.29
CA ARG A 102 -4.98 3.01 6.34
C ARG A 102 -5.53 4.43 6.42
N ARG A 103 -4.65 5.44 6.47
CA ARG A 103 -5.05 6.84 6.53
C ARG A 103 -5.96 7.22 5.35
N LEU A 104 -5.53 6.93 4.13
CA LEU A 104 -6.30 7.22 2.92
C LEU A 104 -7.63 6.45 2.88
N ARG A 105 -7.65 5.20 3.36
CA ARG A 105 -8.89 4.41 3.50
C ARG A 105 -9.84 5.06 4.49
N ASP A 106 -9.36 5.45 5.66
CA ASP A 106 -10.17 6.02 6.74
C ASP A 106 -10.72 7.40 6.35
N GLU A 107 -9.91 8.23 5.72
CA GLU A 107 -10.31 9.55 5.20
C GLU A 107 -11.38 9.43 4.11
N THR A 108 -11.18 8.53 3.15
CA THR A 108 -12.05 8.43 1.97
C THR A 108 -13.27 7.55 2.21
N LYS A 109 -13.23 6.70 3.25
CA LYS A 109 -14.22 5.64 3.49
C LYS A 109 -14.42 4.73 2.28
N THR A 110 -13.35 4.56 1.49
CA THR A 110 -13.33 3.69 0.30
C THR A 110 -12.27 2.61 0.45
N ARG A 111 -12.36 1.56 -0.36
CA ARG A 111 -11.34 0.51 -0.43
C ARG A 111 -10.32 0.87 -1.49
N ILE A 112 -9.05 0.73 -1.15
CA ILE A 112 -7.93 1.08 -2.03
C ILE A 112 -7.12 -0.19 -2.27
N PHE A 113 -6.88 -0.54 -3.52
CA PHE A 113 -6.02 -1.64 -3.94
C PHE A 113 -4.89 -1.08 -4.80
N ILE A 114 -3.68 -1.57 -4.57
CA ILE A 114 -2.49 -1.03 -5.25
C ILE A 114 -1.72 -2.20 -5.83
N ARG A 115 -1.44 -2.14 -7.13
CA ARG A 115 -0.57 -3.08 -7.82
C ARG A 115 0.76 -2.38 -8.07
N GLN A 116 1.77 -2.69 -7.23
CA GLN A 116 3.04 -1.97 -7.24
C GLN A 116 3.83 -2.21 -8.54
N GLU A 117 3.75 -3.40 -9.12
CA GLU A 117 4.47 -3.78 -10.35
C GLU A 117 4.01 -2.95 -11.56
N THR A 118 2.74 -2.59 -11.55
CA THR A 118 2.09 -1.83 -12.63
C THR A 118 1.75 -0.41 -12.20
N ALA A 119 2.19 0.04 -11.02
CA ALA A 119 1.88 1.33 -10.42
C ALA A 119 0.39 1.74 -10.52
N THR A 120 -0.52 0.77 -10.43
CA THR A 120 -1.95 0.99 -10.62
C THR A 120 -2.65 1.06 -9.28
N VAL A 121 -3.37 2.17 -9.03
CA VAL A 121 -4.26 2.31 -7.88
C VAL A 121 -5.69 2.07 -8.33
N THR A 122 -6.41 1.29 -7.55
CA THR A 122 -7.82 0.97 -7.76
C THR A 122 -8.60 1.34 -6.51
N ILE A 123 -9.59 2.22 -6.67
CA ILE A 123 -10.54 2.57 -5.62
C ILE A 123 -11.84 1.83 -5.87
N TRP A 124 -12.41 1.25 -4.82
CA TRP A 124 -13.71 0.60 -4.84
C TRP A 124 -14.56 1.11 -3.68
N GLY A 125 -15.73 1.65 -4.00
CA GLY A 125 -16.61 2.24 -2.98
C GLY A 125 -17.85 2.88 -3.58
N PRO A 126 -18.68 3.54 -2.75
CA PRO A 126 -19.92 4.17 -3.21
C PRO A 126 -19.63 5.21 -4.29
N LYS A 127 -20.46 5.26 -5.35
CA LYS A 127 -20.30 6.21 -6.46
C LYS A 127 -20.13 7.66 -6.00
N ALA A 128 -20.82 8.05 -4.93
CA ALA A 128 -20.77 9.40 -4.37
C ALA A 128 -19.40 9.75 -3.75
N LEU A 129 -18.65 8.76 -3.25
CA LEU A 129 -17.36 8.97 -2.58
C LEU A 129 -16.16 8.83 -3.51
N LEU A 130 -16.34 8.20 -4.68
CA LEU A 130 -15.24 7.96 -5.62
C LEU A 130 -14.54 9.23 -6.11
N PRO A 131 -15.24 10.32 -6.49
CA PRO A 131 -14.57 11.53 -6.97
C PRO A 131 -13.61 12.11 -5.92
N ASP A 132 -14.07 12.23 -4.68
CA ASP A 132 -13.27 12.76 -3.57
C ASP A 132 -12.11 11.83 -3.21
N ALA A 133 -12.36 10.52 -3.21
CA ALA A 133 -11.32 9.53 -2.97
C ALA A 133 -10.23 9.57 -4.05
N CYS A 134 -10.63 9.60 -5.33
CA CYS A 134 -9.73 9.78 -6.46
C CYS A 134 -8.93 11.08 -6.34
N HIS A 135 -9.59 12.19 -5.99
CA HIS A 135 -8.93 13.48 -5.82
C HIS A 135 -7.90 13.47 -4.69
N CYS A 136 -8.25 12.90 -3.53
CA CYS A 136 -7.33 12.78 -2.38
C CYS A 136 -6.09 11.96 -2.75
N ILE A 137 -6.27 10.77 -3.31
CA ILE A 137 -5.14 9.89 -3.67
C ILE A 137 -4.29 10.51 -4.79
N MET A 138 -4.91 11.10 -5.81
CA MET A 138 -4.17 11.77 -6.89
C MET A 138 -3.39 12.98 -6.40
N THR A 139 -3.95 13.75 -5.46
CA THR A 139 -3.26 14.87 -4.82
C THR A 139 -2.05 14.37 -4.03
N PHE A 140 -2.22 13.32 -3.23
CA PHE A 140 -1.10 12.68 -2.52
C PHE A 140 -0.02 12.18 -3.48
N ALA A 141 -0.41 11.48 -4.55
CA ALA A 141 0.53 10.99 -5.56
C ALA A 141 1.33 12.14 -6.19
N ARG A 142 0.65 13.25 -6.54
CA ARG A 142 1.31 14.46 -7.07
C ARG A 142 2.27 15.07 -6.07
N THR A 143 1.93 15.10 -4.77
CA THR A 143 2.83 15.58 -3.73
C THR A 143 4.09 14.72 -3.67
N VAL A 144 3.94 13.39 -3.67
CA VAL A 144 5.08 12.45 -3.70
C VAL A 144 5.95 12.62 -4.94
N ASP A 145 5.32 12.91 -6.09
CA ASP A 145 6.05 13.16 -7.34
C ASP A 145 6.76 14.52 -7.34
N ALA A 146 6.25 15.50 -6.60
CA ALA A 146 6.87 16.82 -6.44
C ALA A 146 8.02 16.83 -5.40
N GLU A 147 8.10 15.82 -4.53
CA GLU A 147 9.19 15.67 -3.56
C GLU A 147 10.55 15.58 -4.28
N LYS A 148 11.42 16.55 -3.98
CA LYS A 148 12.78 16.57 -4.51
C LYS A 148 13.72 15.78 -3.61
N GLN A 149 14.60 15.00 -4.24
CA GLN A 149 15.70 14.39 -3.52
C GLN A 149 16.68 15.49 -3.08
N THR A 150 16.96 15.54 -1.78
CA THR A 150 17.94 16.46 -1.21
C THR A 150 19.05 15.64 -0.57
N HIS A 151 20.29 15.95 -0.90
CA HIS A 151 21.46 15.29 -0.35
C HIS A 151 22.07 16.14 0.75
N TYR A 152 22.21 15.56 1.94
CA TYR A 152 22.97 16.12 3.03
C TYR A 152 24.23 15.30 3.19
N VAL A 153 25.37 15.93 2.94
CA VAL A 153 26.69 15.35 3.23
C VAL A 153 27.04 15.68 4.68
N VAL A 154 27.28 14.65 5.48
CA VAL A 154 27.66 14.78 6.89
C VAL A 154 28.92 13.97 7.19
N PRO A 155 29.77 14.39 8.15
CA PRO A 155 30.95 13.61 8.54
C PRO A 155 30.56 12.21 9.03
N ARG A 156 31.37 11.22 8.66
CA ARG A 156 31.15 9.84 9.06
C ARG A 156 31.49 9.66 10.54
N SER A 157 30.49 9.37 11.35
CA SER A 157 30.67 8.94 12.74
C SER A 157 29.55 7.97 13.14
N LYS A 158 29.91 6.92 13.89
CA LYS A 158 28.94 5.93 14.40
C LYS A 158 27.88 6.57 15.31
N ASP A 159 28.28 7.58 16.08
CA ASP A 159 27.38 8.30 16.98
C ASP A 159 26.40 9.18 16.19
N LEU A 160 26.87 9.78 15.10
CA LEU A 160 26.05 10.63 14.23
C LEU A 160 24.99 9.84 13.48
N ARG A 161 25.32 8.65 12.98
CA ARG A 161 24.36 7.77 12.30
C ARG A 161 23.25 7.32 13.24
N SER A 162 23.60 6.88 14.45
CA SER A 162 22.64 6.50 15.47
C SER A 162 21.74 7.68 15.85
N LEU A 163 22.34 8.86 16.07
CA LEU A 163 21.62 10.08 16.39
C LEU A 163 20.63 10.45 15.28
N LEU A 164 21.07 10.47 14.02
CA LEU A 164 20.23 10.81 12.87
C LEU A 164 19.10 9.80 12.67
N THR A 165 19.37 8.51 12.83
CA THR A 165 18.33 7.47 12.73
C THR A 165 17.20 7.68 13.74
N ILE A 166 17.52 8.18 14.95
CA ILE A 166 16.57 8.43 16.02
C ILE A 166 15.89 9.80 15.88
N GLN A 167 16.65 10.85 15.51
CA GLN A 167 16.18 12.23 15.53
C GLN A 167 15.54 12.67 14.21
N LEU A 168 15.95 12.14 13.05
CA LEU A 168 15.40 12.54 11.75
C LEU A 168 13.88 12.39 11.67
N PRO A 169 13.25 11.28 12.10
CA PRO A 169 11.79 11.16 12.07
C PRO A 169 11.11 12.30 12.86
N ARG A 170 11.65 12.65 14.02
CA ARG A 170 11.13 13.71 14.89
C ARG A 170 11.32 15.09 14.30
N LEU A 171 12.47 15.33 13.68
CA LEU A 171 12.76 16.59 13.00
C LEU A 171 11.87 16.75 11.75
N ILE A 172 11.62 15.68 11.01
CA ILE A 172 10.70 15.65 9.87
C ILE A 172 9.28 15.99 10.34
N ALA A 173 8.79 15.35 11.40
CA ALA A 173 7.48 15.66 11.98
C ALA A 173 7.38 17.13 12.41
N LYS A 174 8.40 17.65 13.12
CA LYS A 174 8.46 19.08 13.51
C LYS A 174 8.47 20.04 12.32
N ALA A 175 9.08 19.64 11.20
CA ALA A 175 9.12 20.43 9.98
C ALA A 175 7.79 20.44 9.20
N GLY A 176 6.74 19.78 9.71
CA GLY A 176 5.45 19.63 9.06
C GLY A 176 5.33 18.38 8.19
N GLY A 177 6.25 17.43 8.34
CA GLY A 177 6.15 16.10 7.78
C GLY A 177 5.20 15.19 8.58
N PRO A 178 5.11 13.91 8.23
CA PRO A 178 4.21 12.98 8.88
C PRO A 178 4.57 12.76 10.35
N GLU A 179 3.54 12.72 11.20
CA GLU A 179 3.68 12.46 12.63
C GLU A 179 4.00 10.97 12.92
N ASP A 180 3.61 10.08 12.02
CA ASP A 180 3.92 8.66 12.12
C ASP A 180 5.42 8.43 11.87
N GLU A 181 6.11 7.88 12.87
CA GLU A 181 7.57 7.66 12.80
C GLU A 181 7.96 6.70 11.65
N GLU A 182 7.11 5.72 11.33
CA GLU A 182 7.40 4.74 10.28
C GLU A 182 7.26 5.36 8.89
N GLU A 183 6.23 6.20 8.70
CA GLU A 183 6.05 7.02 7.51
C GLU A 183 7.23 8.00 7.31
N ALA A 184 7.68 8.65 8.40
CA ALA A 184 8.81 9.59 8.38
C ALA A 184 10.15 8.88 8.10
N ARG A 185 10.39 7.68 8.69
CA ARG A 185 11.59 6.86 8.42
C ARG A 185 11.78 6.53 6.96
N GLN A 186 10.68 6.38 6.24
CA GLN A 186 10.70 6.04 4.82
C GLN A 186 10.86 7.26 3.89
N MET A 187 10.85 8.49 4.44
CA MET A 187 11.18 9.71 3.69
C MET A 187 12.68 9.95 3.61
N PHE A 188 13.50 9.11 4.25
CA PHE A 188 14.95 9.23 4.19
C PHE A 188 15.65 7.90 4.04
N THR A 189 16.83 7.96 3.46
CA THR A 189 17.78 6.86 3.50
C THR A 189 19.13 7.41 3.93
N ILE A 190 19.76 6.73 4.89
CA ILE A 190 21.12 7.03 5.31
C ILE A 190 22.01 5.97 4.65
N SER A 191 22.89 6.39 3.76
CA SER A 191 23.80 5.51 3.06
C SER A 191 25.25 5.87 3.40
N ASP A 192 26.06 4.82 3.59
CA ASP A 192 27.51 4.92 3.70
C ASP A 192 28.19 4.97 2.32
N ASP A 193 27.42 4.92 1.23
CA ASP A 193 27.90 4.95 -0.16
C ASP A 193 28.35 6.39 -0.48
N GLY A 194 29.50 6.76 0.04
CA GLY A 194 30.33 7.76 -0.62
C GLY A 194 30.62 7.21 -2.02
N HIS A 195 30.16 7.93 -3.05
CA HIS A 195 30.83 7.83 -4.35
C HIS A 195 32.34 8.03 -4.11
N GLU A 196 33.18 7.46 -4.98
CA GLU A 196 34.64 7.60 -4.97
C GLU A 196 35.12 9.04 -5.22
N THR A 197 34.53 10.04 -4.58
CA THR A 197 35.02 11.41 -4.50
C THR A 197 35.99 11.48 -3.33
N THR A 198 37.22 11.00 -3.52
CA THR A 198 38.50 11.42 -2.87
C THR A 198 38.59 11.82 -1.37
N LYS A 199 37.55 11.67 -0.55
CA LYS A 199 37.50 12.03 0.87
C LYS A 199 36.66 11.00 1.64
N GLY A 200 37.32 9.95 2.12
CA GLY A 200 36.71 8.73 2.68
C GLY A 200 35.97 8.85 4.03
N ASP A 201 35.58 10.05 4.49
CA ASP A 201 34.99 10.28 5.81
C ASP A 201 33.63 10.99 5.77
N GLU A 202 32.84 10.77 4.72
CA GLU A 202 31.52 11.37 4.56
C GLU A 202 30.40 10.31 4.47
N MET A 203 29.23 10.65 4.99
CA MET A 203 27.99 9.87 4.95
C MET A 203 26.93 10.72 4.26
N ILE A 204 26.12 10.09 3.39
CA ILE A 204 25.07 10.80 2.64
C ILE A 204 23.71 10.46 3.23
N VAL A 205 23.03 11.49 3.74
CA VAL A 205 21.62 11.40 4.11
C VAL A 205 20.80 11.91 2.94
N ARG A 206 20.06 11.00 2.30
CA ARG A 206 19.18 11.32 1.17
C ARG A 206 17.77 11.50 1.72
N LEU A 207 17.24 12.72 1.59
CA LEU A 207 15.89 13.07 2.02
C LEU A 207 14.99 13.23 0.79
N TRP A 208 13.79 12.69 0.90
CA TRP A 208 12.74 12.77 -0.11
C TRP A 208 11.58 13.52 0.53
N LEU A 209 11.64 14.85 0.43
CA LEU A 209 10.73 15.74 1.13
C LEU A 209 10.19 16.83 0.18
N PRO A 210 8.98 17.33 0.43
CA PRO A 210 8.48 18.55 -0.18
C PRO A 210 9.45 19.73 0.07
N PRO A 211 9.66 20.65 -0.89
CA PRO A 211 10.64 21.73 -0.77
C PRO A 211 10.46 22.62 0.47
N ASP A 212 9.22 22.83 0.91
CA ASP A 212 8.87 23.62 2.09
C ASP A 212 9.24 22.91 3.40
N ILE A 213 9.16 21.58 3.44
CA ILE A 213 9.60 20.75 4.58
C ILE A 213 11.13 20.67 4.59
N THR A 214 11.76 20.47 3.43
CA THR A 214 13.24 20.45 3.31
C THR A 214 13.87 21.73 3.87
N SER A 215 13.28 22.89 3.60
CA SER A 215 13.78 24.19 4.07
C SER A 215 13.76 24.27 5.60
N ARG A 216 12.64 23.90 6.22
CA ARG A 216 12.46 23.87 7.69
C ARG A 216 13.34 22.82 8.38
N LEU A 217 13.48 21.66 7.75
CA LEU A 217 14.32 20.58 8.27
C LEU A 217 15.81 20.93 8.26
N THR A 218 16.27 21.68 7.25
CA THR A 218 17.67 22.13 7.15
C THR A 218 18.07 22.98 8.35
N GLU A 219 17.15 23.81 8.85
CA GLU A 219 17.36 24.62 10.06
C GLU A 219 17.46 23.73 11.32
N GLY A 220 16.52 22.80 11.50
CA GLY A 220 16.55 21.87 12.65
C GLY A 220 17.76 20.92 12.66
N LEU A 221 18.23 20.49 11.48
CA LEU A 221 19.46 19.71 11.36
C LEU A 221 20.70 20.51 11.74
N ARG A 222 20.77 21.79 11.33
CA ARG A 222 21.86 22.69 11.74
C ARG A 222 21.93 22.85 13.26
N GLU A 223 20.79 23.02 13.92
CA GLU A 223 20.72 23.14 15.39
C GLU A 223 21.11 21.84 16.11
N THR A 224 20.69 20.68 15.58
CA THR A 224 20.90 19.39 16.24
C THR A 224 22.31 18.84 16.02
N VAL A 225 22.90 19.09 14.85
CA VAL A 225 24.13 18.42 14.39
C VAL A 225 25.32 19.39 14.29
N GLY A 226 25.09 20.71 14.34
CA GLY A 226 26.15 21.71 14.50
C GLY A 226 27.12 21.86 13.33
N TYR A 227 26.82 21.33 12.14
CA TYR A 227 27.74 21.31 10.98
C TYR A 227 27.14 21.96 9.72
N PRO A 228 27.97 22.60 8.87
CA PRO A 228 27.50 23.12 7.59
C PRO A 228 27.23 21.95 6.63
N HIS A 229 25.97 21.61 6.45
CA HIS A 229 25.56 20.69 5.39
C HIS A 229 25.82 21.37 4.04
N LYS A 230 26.65 20.77 3.18
CA LYS A 230 26.55 21.06 1.75
C LYS A 230 25.24 20.43 1.28
N VAL A 231 24.25 21.27 1.02
CA VAL A 231 23.06 20.86 0.28
C VAL A 231 23.49 20.79 -1.18
N GLU A 232 23.88 19.61 -1.62
CA GLU A 232 24.03 19.36 -3.05
C GLU A 232 22.64 19.08 -3.60
N GLY A 233 22.09 20.07 -4.32
CA GLY A 233 20.94 19.84 -5.18
C GLY A 233 21.34 18.79 -6.22
N ASN A 234 20.47 17.81 -6.48
CA ASN A 234 20.68 16.90 -7.59
C ASN A 234 20.91 17.71 -8.88
N PRO A 235 21.93 17.39 -9.71
CA PRO A 235 21.92 17.77 -11.12
C PRO A 235 20.69 17.20 -11.84
#